data_AF-A0A7X8EA18-F1
#
_entry.id   AF-A0A7X8EA18-F1
#
_cell.length_a   1.000
_cell.length_b   1.000
_cell.length_c   1.000
_cell.angle_alpha   90.00
_cell.angle_beta   90.00
_cell.angle_gamma   90.00
#
_symmetry.space_group_name_H-M   'P 1'
#
loop_
_entity.id
_entity.type
_entity.pdbx_description
1 polymer ?
#
loop_
_entity_poly.entity_id
_entity_poly.type
_entity_poly.pdbx_seq_one_letter_code
_entity_poly.pdbx_strand_id
1 'polypeptide(L)'
;MSFRFSKAAVVLILVLILLTFGCSSRDKGKEPGRISNTAQGNAQLEKLFPDKKGYKWVYSGFAEYGHEMTLEEIDRKDDGVLFLVKGTVDDPSGGEAQKNFSLELEYLIKDGVLSQRKKEEAMLDSISN
;
A
#
# COMPACT_ATOMS: atom_id res chain seq x y z
N MET A 1 11.46 -58.82 21.42
CA MET A 1 10.48 -58.73 20.32
C MET A 1 11.21 -58.14 19.12
N SER A 2 11.66 -58.99 18.18
CA SER A 2 12.51 -58.61 17.05
C SER A 2 11.65 -58.19 15.85
N PHE A 3 11.57 -56.88 15.59
CA PHE A 3 10.89 -56.35 14.42
C PHE A 3 11.70 -56.65 13.14
N ARG A 4 11.18 -57.55 12.30
CA ARG A 4 11.69 -57.79 10.95
C ARG A 4 10.95 -56.87 9.97
N PHE A 5 11.55 -55.73 9.64
CA PHE A 5 11.02 -54.87 8.58
C PHE A 5 11.25 -55.53 7.22
N SER A 6 10.19 -55.62 6.40
CA SER A 6 10.30 -56.03 5.00
C SER A 6 11.15 -55.03 4.23
N LYS A 7 11.96 -55.51 3.26
CA LYS A 7 12.78 -54.65 2.39
C LYS A 7 11.94 -53.55 1.71
N ALA A 8 10.68 -53.83 1.40
CA ALA A 8 9.75 -52.85 0.83
C ALA A 8 9.38 -51.73 1.82
N ALA A 9 9.23 -52.05 3.11
CA ALA A 9 8.92 -51.05 4.14
C ALA A 9 10.11 -50.11 4.41
N VAL A 10 11.34 -50.63 4.32
CA VAL A 10 12.56 -49.82 4.47
C VAL A 10 12.71 -48.83 3.30
N VAL A 11 12.40 -49.28 2.07
CA VAL A 11 12.46 -48.41 0.87
C VAL A 11 11.40 -47.31 0.93
N LEU A 12 10.18 -47.63 1.39
CA LEU A 12 9.10 -46.64 1.50
C LEU A 12 9.42 -45.55 2.54
N ILE A 13 10.02 -45.92 3.68
CA ILE A 13 10.46 -44.98 4.71
C ILE A 13 11.59 -44.07 4.17
N LEU A 14 12.54 -44.61 3.40
CA LEU A 14 13.61 -43.81 2.78
C LEU A 14 13.08 -42.80 1.76
N VAL A 15 12.07 -43.17 0.96
CA VAL A 15 11.42 -42.26 0.00
C VAL A 15 10.67 -41.12 0.72
N LEU A 16 10.00 -41.43 1.83
CA LEU A 16 9.30 -40.42 2.65
C LEU A 16 10.28 -39.42 3.30
N ILE A 17 11.46 -39.87 3.74
CA ILE A 17 12.48 -39.00 4.33
C ILE A 17 13.04 -38.03 3.28
N LEU A 18 13.30 -38.49 2.05
CA LEU A 18 13.83 -37.66 0.97
C LEU A 18 12.84 -36.55 0.51
N LEU A 19 11.54 -36.75 0.70
CA LEU A 19 10.52 -35.72 0.40
C LEU A 19 10.42 -34.64 1.48
N THR A 20 10.99 -34.84 2.67
CA THR A 20 10.94 -33.84 3.77
C THR A 20 12.17 -32.94 3.86
N PHE A 21 13.26 -33.28 3.17
CA PHE A 21 14.46 -32.43 3.08
C PHE A 21 14.40 -31.47 1.86
N GLY A 22 13.24 -30.85 1.66
CA GLY A 22 13.05 -29.77 0.70
C GLY A 22 13.09 -28.39 1.36
N CYS A 23 14.26 -28.00 1.87
CA CYS A 23 14.78 -26.61 1.88
C CYS A 23 16.02 -26.53 2.79
N SER A 24 17.19 -26.67 2.19
CA SER A 24 18.43 -26.17 2.78
C SER A 24 19.21 -25.41 1.72
N SER A 25 19.11 -24.09 1.79
CA SER A 25 20.18 -23.19 1.38
C SER A 25 20.12 -21.99 2.31
N ARG A 26 20.91 -22.06 3.38
CA ARG A 26 21.34 -20.86 4.11
C ARG A 26 22.32 -20.15 3.20
N ASP A 27 21.86 -19.13 2.51
CA ASP A 27 22.77 -18.14 1.95
C ASP A 27 23.09 -17.11 3.04
N LYS A 28 24.35 -17.04 3.44
CA LYS A 28 24.91 -16.00 4.28
C LYS A 28 25.85 -15.18 3.39
N GLY A 29 25.38 -14.05 2.85
CA GLY A 29 26.30 -13.05 2.32
C GLY A 29 25.74 -12.16 1.21
N LYS A 30 25.64 -10.86 1.53
CA LYS A 30 25.17 -9.70 0.73
C LYS A 30 23.67 -9.73 0.42
N GLU A 31 22.94 -8.70 0.83
CA GLU A 31 21.59 -8.43 0.31
C GLU A 31 21.65 -7.52 -0.92
N PRO A 32 21.60 -8.06 -2.15
CA PRO A 32 21.20 -7.33 -3.34
C PRO A 32 19.69 -7.50 -3.60
N GLY A 33 18.85 -7.37 -2.57
CA GLY A 33 17.41 -7.67 -2.64
C GLY A 33 16.45 -6.48 -2.46
N ARG A 34 16.91 -5.36 -1.90
CA ARG A 34 16.01 -4.24 -1.54
C ARG A 34 15.62 -3.38 -2.75
N ILE A 35 16.52 -3.16 -3.71
CA ILE A 35 16.30 -2.22 -4.82
C ILE A 35 15.25 -2.74 -5.83
N SER A 36 15.18 -4.07 -6.05
CA SER A 36 14.19 -4.70 -6.91
C SER A 36 12.76 -4.63 -6.33
N ASN A 37 12.63 -4.92 -5.03
CA ASN A 37 11.33 -4.96 -4.37
C ASN A 37 10.74 -3.56 -4.16
N THR A 38 11.60 -2.56 -3.95
CA THR A 38 11.19 -1.16 -3.78
C THR A 38 10.65 -0.55 -5.08
N ALA A 39 11.35 -0.72 -6.21
CA ALA A 39 10.88 -0.18 -7.49
C ALA A 39 9.57 -0.84 -7.94
N GLN A 40 9.47 -2.17 -7.76
CA GLN A 40 8.21 -2.88 -7.99
C GLN A 40 7.11 -2.44 -7.02
N GLY A 41 7.44 -2.20 -5.76
CA GLY A 41 6.52 -1.69 -4.74
C GLY A 41 5.97 -0.31 -5.11
N ASN A 42 6.83 0.62 -5.53
CA ASN A 42 6.40 1.93 -6.01
C ASN A 42 5.43 1.80 -7.19
N ALA A 43 5.79 1.00 -8.20
CA ALA A 43 4.94 0.78 -9.37
C ALA A 43 3.59 0.12 -9.05
N GLN A 44 3.51 -0.68 -7.98
CA GLN A 44 2.25 -1.24 -7.50
C GLN A 44 1.40 -0.21 -6.75
N LEU A 45 2.03 0.62 -5.91
CA LEU A 45 1.35 1.70 -5.19
C LEU A 45 0.83 2.79 -6.15
N GLU A 46 1.58 3.12 -7.20
CA GLU A 46 1.17 4.12 -8.20
C GLU A 46 -0.13 3.74 -8.91
N LYS A 47 -0.40 2.43 -9.08
CA LYS A 47 -1.64 1.93 -9.69
C LYS A 47 -2.89 2.18 -8.85
N LEU A 48 -2.73 2.57 -7.59
CA LEU A 48 -3.86 2.97 -6.73
C LEU A 48 -4.35 4.39 -7.05
N PHE A 49 -3.58 5.15 -7.84
CA PHE A 49 -3.87 6.55 -8.15
C PHE A 49 -4.36 6.72 -9.59
N PRO A 50 -5.23 7.72 -9.84
CA PRO A 50 -5.49 8.20 -11.18
C PRO A 50 -4.20 8.68 -11.85
N ASP A 51 -4.05 8.41 -13.13
CA ASP A 51 -2.84 8.74 -13.90
C ASP A 51 -2.96 10.06 -14.68
N LYS A 52 -4.11 10.73 -14.59
CA LYS A 52 -4.44 11.92 -15.38
C LYS A 52 -4.73 13.15 -14.50
N LYS A 53 -3.96 14.23 -14.70
CA LYS A 53 -4.27 15.55 -14.14
C LYS A 53 -5.70 15.99 -14.50
N GLY A 54 -6.38 16.60 -13.54
CA GLY A 54 -7.78 17.01 -13.63
C GLY A 54 -8.76 15.85 -13.42
N TYR A 55 -8.28 14.64 -13.10
CA TYR A 55 -9.17 13.56 -12.69
C TYR A 55 -9.88 13.97 -11.41
N LYS A 56 -11.21 13.82 -11.42
CA LYS A 56 -12.09 14.14 -10.31
C LYS A 56 -12.65 12.86 -9.70
N TRP A 57 -12.72 12.81 -8.39
CA TRP A 57 -13.47 11.78 -7.69
C TRP A 57 -14.26 12.38 -6.55
N VAL A 58 -15.38 11.71 -6.26
CA VAL A 58 -16.24 12.02 -5.14
C VAL A 58 -16.19 10.84 -4.19
N TYR A 59 -15.94 11.12 -2.92
CA TYR A 59 -16.10 10.18 -1.84
C TYR A 59 -17.37 10.55 -1.08
N SER A 60 -18.27 9.60 -0.88
CA SER A 60 -19.48 9.78 -0.07
C SER A 60 -19.42 8.79 1.08
N GLY A 61 -19.26 9.33 2.28
CA GLY A 61 -19.26 8.60 3.54
C GLY A 61 -20.66 8.50 4.16
N PHE A 62 -20.70 8.05 5.41
CA PHE A 62 -21.92 7.97 6.19
C PHE A 62 -22.30 9.35 6.76
N ALA A 63 -23.59 9.58 7.02
CA ALA A 63 -24.11 10.81 7.63
C ALA A 63 -23.69 12.12 6.92
N GLU A 64 -23.83 12.14 5.59
CA GLU A 64 -23.60 13.33 4.75
C GLU A 64 -22.16 13.85 4.76
N TYR A 65 -21.22 13.09 5.31
CA TYR A 65 -19.79 13.34 5.15
C TYR A 65 -19.34 12.93 3.75
N GLY A 66 -18.58 13.78 3.07
CA GLY A 66 -18.04 13.47 1.76
C GLY A 66 -16.92 14.41 1.34
N HIS A 67 -16.30 14.10 0.20
CA HIS A 67 -15.25 14.90 -0.40
C HIS A 67 -15.43 14.98 -1.91
N GLU A 68 -15.28 16.18 -2.48
CA GLU A 68 -14.97 16.34 -3.91
C GLU A 68 -13.47 16.62 -4.05
N MET A 69 -12.80 15.85 -4.90
CA MET A 69 -11.35 15.84 -5.03
C MET A 69 -10.93 15.96 -6.49
N THR A 70 -9.86 16.71 -6.75
CA THR A 70 -9.25 16.88 -8.08
C THR A 70 -7.75 16.64 -8.00
N LEU A 71 -7.23 15.78 -8.87
CA LEU A 71 -5.80 15.56 -9.03
C LEU A 71 -5.18 16.74 -9.79
N GLU A 72 -4.49 17.62 -9.07
CA GLU A 72 -3.91 18.85 -9.63
C GLU A 72 -2.57 18.61 -10.32
N GLU A 73 -1.76 17.69 -9.80
CA GLU A 73 -0.42 17.46 -10.34
C GLU A 73 0.07 16.05 -10.03
N ILE A 74 0.91 15.54 -10.94
CA ILE A 74 1.70 14.34 -10.74
C ILE A 74 3.16 14.70 -11.05
N ASP A 75 3.96 14.88 -10.00
CA ASP A 75 5.39 15.17 -10.11
C ASP A 75 6.17 13.86 -9.97
N ARG A 76 6.82 13.44 -11.05
CA ARG A 76 7.60 12.19 -11.13
C ARG A 76 9.08 12.52 -11.07
N LYS A 77 9.77 11.95 -10.09
CA LYS A 77 11.22 12.08 -9.89
C LYS A 77 11.87 10.70 -9.88
N ASP A 78 13.19 10.66 -10.05
CA ASP A 78 13.94 9.41 -10.03
C ASP A 78 13.78 8.62 -8.73
N ASP A 79 13.46 9.32 -7.62
CA ASP A 79 13.33 8.76 -6.28
C ASP A 79 11.88 8.59 -5.80
N GLY A 80 10.87 8.87 -6.63
CA GLY A 80 9.47 8.69 -6.26
C GLY A 80 8.47 9.50 -7.07
N VAL A 81 7.20 9.38 -6.70
CA VAL A 81 6.09 10.10 -7.33
C VAL A 81 5.29 10.85 -6.27
N LEU A 82 5.04 12.13 -6.52
CA LEU A 82 4.21 13.00 -5.70
C LEU A 82 2.92 13.33 -6.43
N PHE A 83 1.78 13.02 -5.82
CA PHE A 83 0.46 13.42 -6.29
C PHE A 83 -0.05 14.57 -5.43
N LEU A 84 -0.40 15.68 -6.07
CA LEU A 84 -0.99 16.84 -5.40
C LEU A 84 -2.49 16.88 -5.69
N VAL A 85 -3.28 16.95 -4.63
CA VAL A 85 -4.74 16.88 -4.70
C VAL A 85 -5.34 18.08 -3.99
N LYS A 86 -6.34 18.70 -4.61
CA LYS A 86 -7.17 19.72 -3.98
C LYS A 86 -8.62 19.26 -3.94
N GLY A 87 -9.34 19.70 -2.93
CA GLY A 87 -10.73 19.35 -2.79
C GLY A 87 -11.46 20.15 -1.73
N THR A 88 -12.67 19.70 -1.47
CA THR A 88 -13.54 20.24 -0.43
C THR A 88 -14.19 19.10 0.35
N VAL A 89 -14.30 19.27 1.65
CA VAL A 89 -15.15 18.45 2.51
C VAL A 89 -16.59 18.94 2.36
N ASP A 90 -17.54 18.02 2.25
CA ASP A 90 -18.95 18.37 2.23
C ASP A 90 -19.35 19.06 3.53
N ASP A 91 -20.21 20.07 3.43
CA ASP A 91 -20.75 20.79 4.58
C ASP A 91 -22.16 20.27 4.93
N PRO A 92 -22.28 19.36 5.91
CA PRO A 92 -23.57 18.84 6.34
C PRO A 92 -24.44 19.91 7.03
N SER A 93 -23.86 21.03 7.44
CA SER A 93 -24.60 22.14 8.05
C SER A 93 -25.25 23.07 7.02
N GLY A 94 -24.99 22.88 5.72
CA GLY A 94 -25.55 23.73 4.67
C GLY A 94 -25.13 25.20 4.76
N GLY A 95 -23.94 25.48 5.31
CA GLY A 95 -23.37 26.83 5.46
C GLY A 95 -23.49 27.42 6.86
N GLU A 96 -24.09 26.72 7.83
CA GLU A 96 -24.17 27.22 9.21
C GLU A 96 -22.81 27.18 9.93
N ALA A 97 -21.94 26.25 9.55
CA ALA A 97 -20.59 26.13 10.11
C ALA A 97 -19.64 27.15 9.49
N GLN A 98 -19.05 28.00 10.32
CA GLN A 98 -18.03 28.97 9.90
C GLN A 98 -16.62 28.38 9.97
N LYS A 99 -16.35 27.35 9.16
CA LYS A 99 -15.04 26.70 9.04
C LYS A 99 -14.56 26.63 7.60
N ASN A 100 -13.27 26.44 7.38
CA ASN A 100 -12.75 26.21 6.04
C ASN A 100 -12.94 24.73 5.64
N PHE A 101 -13.73 24.50 4.61
CA PHE A 101 -13.97 23.17 4.06
C PHE A 101 -12.96 22.75 2.98
N SER A 102 -12.05 23.63 2.60
CA SER A 102 -10.99 23.30 1.64
C SER A 102 -10.03 22.27 2.23
N LEU A 103 -9.58 21.34 1.39
CA LEU A 103 -8.55 20.38 1.75
C LEU A 103 -7.47 20.32 0.66
N GLU A 104 -6.21 20.20 1.08
CA GLU A 104 -5.06 19.93 0.22
C GLU A 104 -4.40 18.63 0.71
N LEU A 105 -4.21 17.65 -0.19
CA LEU A 105 -3.51 16.40 0.10
C LEU A 105 -2.26 16.25 -0.75
N GLU A 106 -1.23 15.68 -0.15
CA GLU A 106 -0.02 15.22 -0.81
C GLU A 106 0.14 13.72 -0.59
N TYR A 107 0.27 12.96 -1.68
CA TYR A 107 0.62 11.55 -1.62
C TYR A 107 2.01 11.34 -2.20
N LEU A 108 2.94 10.91 -1.37
CA LEU A 108 4.30 10.57 -1.79
C LEU A 108 4.48 9.06 -1.81
N ILE A 109 4.81 8.52 -2.97
CA ILE A 109 5.27 7.14 -3.14
C ILE A 109 6.79 7.17 -3.26
N LYS A 110 7.47 6.60 -2.27
CA LYS A 110 8.94 6.53 -2.24
C LYS A 110 9.38 5.33 -1.41
N ASP A 111 10.44 4.67 -1.86
CA ASP A 111 11.05 3.54 -1.16
C ASP A 111 10.09 2.37 -0.81
N GLY A 112 9.04 2.16 -1.61
CA GLY A 112 8.00 1.16 -1.38
C GLY A 112 6.97 1.57 -0.33
N VAL A 113 6.93 2.85 0.03
CA VAL A 113 6.06 3.42 1.06
C VAL A 113 5.16 4.48 0.43
N LEU A 114 3.86 4.42 0.75
CA LEU A 114 2.90 5.47 0.47
C LEU A 114 2.71 6.33 1.74
N SER A 115 3.06 7.60 1.67
CA SER A 115 2.84 8.58 2.73
C SER A 115 1.81 9.61 2.31
N GLN A 116 0.85 9.92 3.17
CA GLN A 116 -0.11 11.00 2.98
C GLN A 116 0.22 12.17 3.91
N ARG A 117 0.17 13.38 3.39
CA ARG A 117 0.07 14.62 4.19
C ARG A 117 -1.22 15.33 3.81
N LYS A 118 -1.78 16.05 4.77
CA LYS A 118 -3.01 16.82 4.59
C LYS A 118 -2.88 18.19 5.22
N LYS A 119 -3.56 19.16 4.62
CA LYS A 119 -3.82 20.49 5.17
C LYS A 119 -5.30 20.77 5.01
N GLU A 120 -5.99 20.86 6.13
CA GLU A 120 -7.43 20.93 6.23
C GLU A 120 -7.83 21.46 7.60
N GLU A 121 -9.09 21.89 7.74
CA GLU A 121 -9.71 22.23 9.02
C GLU A 121 -10.96 21.36 9.33
N ALA A 122 -11.70 20.95 8.30
CA ALA A 122 -13.00 20.30 8.44
C ALA A 122 -12.99 18.77 8.24
N MET A 123 -11.87 18.15 7.85
CA MET A 123 -11.79 16.72 7.55
C MET A 123 -11.70 15.91 8.84
N LEU A 124 -12.58 14.91 8.98
CA LEU A 124 -12.66 14.08 10.18
C LEU A 124 -11.74 12.84 10.14
N ASP A 125 -11.24 12.50 8.95
CA ASP A 125 -10.36 11.34 8.75
C ASP A 125 -8.91 11.65 9.11
N SER A 126 -8.13 10.63 9.46
CA SER A 126 -6.67 10.72 9.63
C SER A 126 -6.22 11.82 10.61
N ILE A 127 -6.95 12.03 11.71
CA ILE A 127 -6.58 12.98 12.77
C ILE A 127 -5.23 12.56 13.38
N SER A 128 -4.22 13.41 13.28
CA SER A 128 -2.94 13.22 13.97
C SER A 128 -3.01 13.84 15.36
N ASN A 129 -2.78 13.03 16.40
CA ASN A 129 -2.50 13.52 17.75
C ASN A 129 -1.04 13.93 17.90
#